data_AF-A0A7X5IRJ8-F1
#
_entry.id   AF-A0A7X5IRJ8-F1
#
_cell.length_a   1.000
_cell.length_b   1.000
_cell.length_c   1.000
_cell.angle_alpha   90.00
_cell.angle_beta   90.00
_cell.angle_gamma   90.00
#
_symmetry.space_group_name_H-M   'P 1'
#
loop_
_entity.id
_entity.type
_entity.pdbx_description
1 polymer ?
#
loop_
_entity_poly.entity_id
_entity_poly.type
_entity_poly.pdbx_seq_one_letter_code
_entity_poly.pdbx_strand_id
1 'polypeptide(L)' 'MAVKAIAHSYWRRVRDGAREFQSVPAAVRDDVRTLAREDVQAGRLSPERFEQLTGEIYEETEAV' A
#
# COMPACT_ATOMS: atom_id res chain seq x y z
N MET A 1 -3.11 14.50 0.74
CA MET A 1 -2.57 14.45 2.12
C MET A 1 -1.10 14.09 2.03
N ALA A 2 -0.26 14.60 2.93
CA ALA A 2 1.14 14.15 2.99
C ALA A 2 1.20 12.78 3.67
N VAL A 3 1.86 11.81 3.02
CA VAL A 3 2.13 10.49 3.60
C VAL A 3 2.98 10.66 4.85
N LYS A 4 2.53 10.11 5.98
CA LYS A 4 3.32 10.16 7.21
C LYS A 4 4.58 9.31 7.06
N ALA A 5 5.73 9.81 7.51
CA ALA A 5 7.01 9.09 7.42
C ALA A 5 6.95 7.66 8.00
N ILE A 6 6.17 7.48 9.08
CA ILE A 6 5.97 6.17 9.72
C ILE A 6 5.27 5.15 8.79
N ALA A 7 4.45 5.61 7.84
CA ALA A 7 3.74 4.75 6.90
C ALA A 7 4.72 3.99 6.00
N HIS A 8 5.85 4.60 5.61
CA HIS A 8 6.89 3.91 4.84
C HIS A 8 7.46 2.70 5.58
N SER A 9 7.65 2.82 6.91
CA SER A 9 8.13 1.70 7.73
C SER A 9 7.12 0.57 7.80
N TYR A 10 5.83 0.88 7.91
CA TYR A 10 4.76 -0.12 7.87
C TYR A 10 4.65 -0.76 6.50
N TRP A 11 4.67 0.05 5.42
CA TRP A 11 4.60 -0.45 4.05
C TRP A 11 5.74 -1.44 3.77
N ARG A 12 6.97 -1.10 4.14
CA ARG A 12 8.11 -2.00 3.98
C ARG A 12 7.86 -3.35 4.67
N ARG A 13 7.38 -3.35 5.91
CA ARG A 13 7.08 -4.59 6.65
C ARG A 13 5.94 -5.39 6.02
N VAL A 14 4.93 -4.72 5.48
CA VAL A 14 3.82 -5.37 4.77
C VAL A 14 4.32 -6.02 3.49
N ARG A 15 5.08 -5.28 2.68
CA ARG A 15 5.64 -5.75 1.42
C ARG A 15 6.57 -6.96 1.61
N ASP A 16 7.39 -6.93 2.67
CA ASP A 16 8.32 -8.00 3.02
C ASP A 16 7.60 -9.21 3.68
N GLY A 17 6.27 -9.14 3.87
CA GLY A 17 5.48 -10.22 4.50
C GLY A 17 5.67 -10.33 6.02
N ALA A 18 6.41 -9.42 6.64
CA ALA A 18 6.67 -9.39 8.08
C ALA A 18 5.48 -8.86 8.91
N ARG A 19 4.45 -8.31 8.24
CA ARG A 19 3.23 -7.79 8.86
C ARG A 19 2.06 -7.88 7.90
N GLU A 20 0.88 -8.22 8.40
CA GLU A 20 -0.36 -8.15 7.62
C GLU A 20 -0.88 -6.71 7.54
N PHE A 21 -1.41 -6.30 6.39
CA PHE A 21 -1.95 -4.96 6.18
C PHE A 21 -3.10 -4.63 7.15
N GLN A 22 -3.94 -5.62 7.48
CA GLN A 22 -5.04 -5.45 8.43
C GLN A 22 -4.54 -5.10 9.86
N SER A 23 -3.32 -5.47 10.22
CA SER A 23 -2.68 -5.13 11.49
C SER A 23 -2.02 -3.74 11.49
N VAL A 24 -2.08 -2.99 10.38
CA VAL A 24 -1.60 -1.60 10.31
C VAL A 24 -2.61 -0.68 11.01
N PRO A 25 -2.16 0.23 11.90
CA PRO A 25 -3.06 1.17 12.58
C PRO A 25 -3.87 2.01 11.58
N ALA A 26 -5.16 2.21 11.86
CA ALA A 26 -6.07 2.94 10.98
C ALA A 26 -5.53 4.35 10.62
N ALA A 27 -4.88 5.03 11.57
CA ALA A 27 -4.31 6.36 11.38
C ALA A 27 -3.24 6.47 10.28
N VAL A 28 -2.63 5.35 9.86
CA VAL A 28 -1.59 5.28 8.82
C VAL A 28 -1.95 4.29 7.71
N ARG A 29 -3.10 3.62 7.80
CA ARG A 29 -3.50 2.57 6.85
C ARG A 29 -3.74 3.14 5.45
N ASP A 30 -4.41 4.29 5.37
CA ASP A 30 -4.62 4.98 4.11
C ASP A 30 -3.29 5.46 3.50
N ASP A 31 -2.36 5.96 4.32
CA ASP A 31 -1.02 6.34 3.88
C ASP A 31 -0.24 5.13 3.32
N VAL A 32 -0.34 3.96 3.96
CA VAL A 32 0.27 2.71 3.47
C VAL A 32 -0.38 2.25 2.16
N ARG A 33 -1.71 2.39 2.03
CA ARG A 33 -2.42 2.10 0.78
C ARG A 33 -1.95 3.00 -0.36
N THR A 34 -1.77 4.30 -0.10
CA THR A 34 -1.21 5.25 -1.08
C THR A 34 0.18 4.80 -1.53
N LEU A 35 1.07 4.44 -0.61
CA LEU A 35 2.41 3.95 -0.95
C LEU A 35 2.38 2.65 -1.76
N ALA A 36 1.48 1.74 -1.44
CA ALA A 36 1.30 0.51 -2.21
C ALA A 36 0.82 0.80 -3.64
N ARG A 37 -0.10 1.75 -3.83
CA ARG A 37 -0.54 2.21 -5.15
C ARG A 37 0.58 2.89 -5.94
N GLU A 38 1.37 3.75 -5.30
CA GLU A 38 2.56 4.36 -5.92
C GLU A 38 3.58 3.32 -6.37
N ASP A 39 3.78 2.24 -5.60
CA ASP A 39 4.63 1.12 -6.00
C ASP A 39 4.06 0.36 -7.20
N VAL A 40 2.73 0.26 -7.34
CA VAL A 40 2.09 -0.30 -8.55
C VAL A 40 2.31 0.61 -9.76
N GLN A 41 2.04 1.91 -9.63
CA GLN A 41 2.22 2.91 -10.69
C GLN A 41 3.68 3.01 -11.15
N ALA A 42 4.63 2.84 -10.23
CA ALA A 42 6.05 2.82 -10.53
C ALA A 42 6.56 1.49 -11.10
N GLY A 43 5.69 0.48 -11.27
CA GLY A 43 6.06 -0.86 -11.76
C GLY A 43 6.91 -1.67 -10.78
N ARG A 44 6.97 -1.26 -9.50
CA ARG A 44 7.69 -1.97 -8.42
C ARG A 44 6.84 -3.06 -7.77
N LEU A 45 5.52 -3.00 -7.96
CA LEU A 45 4.54 -3.94 -7.45
C LEU A 45 3.55 -4.25 -8.57
N SER A 46 3.14 -5.51 -8.73
CA SER A 46 2.06 -5.84 -9.67
C SER A 46 0.69 -5.60 -9.02
N PRO A 47 -0.37 -5.33 -9.80
CA PRO A 47 -1.74 -5.21 -9.29
C PRO A 47 -2.20 -6.44 -8.49
N GLU A 48 -1.83 -7.65 -8.92
CA GLU A 48 -2.18 -8.88 -8.20
C GLU A 48 -1.45 -8.96 -6.85
N ARG A 49 -0.21 -8.48 -6.80
CA ARG A 49 0.54 -8.44 -5.55
C ARG A 49 0.02 -7.38 -4.60
N PHE A 50 -0.46 -6.25 -5.13
CA PHE A 50 -1.20 -5.26 -4.34
C PHE A 50 -2.41 -5.89 -3.67
N GLU A 51 -3.26 -6.60 -4.43
CA GLU A 51 -4.45 -7.28 -3.91
C GLU A 51 -4.10 -8.32 -2.86
N GLN A 52 -3.05 -9.12 -3.06
CA GLN A 52 -2.59 -10.09 -2.07
C GLN A 52 -2.13 -9.44 -0.75
N LEU A 53 -1.51 -8.26 -0.82
CA LEU A 53 -0.96 -7.58 0.35
C LEU A 53 -2.00 -6.77 1.12
N THR A 54 -2.91 -6.11 0.41
CA THR A 54 -3.89 -5.19 0.99
C THR A 54 -5.27 -5.81 1.17
N GLY A 55 -5.58 -6.87 0.40
CA GLY A 55 -6.93 -7.43 0.26
C GLY A 55 -7.86 -6.56 -0.60
N GLU A 56 -7.31 -5.57 -1.31
CA GLU A 56 -8.08 -4.62 -2.12
C GLU A 56 -7.69 -4.75 -3.59
N ILE A 57 -8.69 -4.75 -4.46
CA ILE A 57 -8.44 -4.72 -5.90
C ILE A 57 -7.79 -3.37 -6.26
N TYR A 58 -6.68 -3.42 -6.99
CA TYR A 58 -6.11 -2.21 -7.56
C TYR A 58 -6.99 -1.75 -8.73
N GLU A 59 -7.89 -0.82 -8.46
CA GLU A 59 -8.57 -0.07 -9.50
C GLU A 59 -7.68 1.10 -9.88
N GLU A 60 -7.14 1.06 -11.09
CA GLU A 60 -6.56 2.23 -11.72
C GLU A 60 -7.73 3.19 -11.95
N THR A 61 -8.02 4.04 -10.96
CA THR A 61 -8.88 5.19 -11.17
C THR A 61 -8.20 6.01 -12.26
N GLU A 62 -8.68 5.87 -13.50
CA GLU A 62 -8.35 6.74 -14.61
C GLU A 62 -8.50 8.17 -14.08
N ALA A 63 -7.37 8.84 -13.87
CA ALA A 63 -7.36 10.26 -13.64
C ALA A 63 -7.73 10.91 -14.97
N VAL A 64 -9.04 11.10 -15.17
CA VAL A 64 -9.61 11.96 -16.22
C VAL A 64 -9.33 13.42 -15.87
#